data_AF-A0A2V5UEG6-F1
#
_entry.id   AF-A0A2V5UEG6-F1
#
_cell.length_a   1.000
_cell.length_b   1.000
_cell.length_c   1.000
_cell.angle_alpha   90.00
_cell.angle_beta   90.00
_cell.angle_gamma   90.00
#
_symmetry.space_group_name_H-M   'P 1'
#
loop_
_entity.id
_entity.type
_entity.pdbx_description
1 polymer ?
#
loop_
_entity_poly.entity_id
_entity_poly.type
_entity_poly.pdbx_seq_one_letter_code
_entity_poly.pdbx_strand_id
1 'polypeptide(L)'
;MTLEEFSTNYAPTIQAVAALLALGSLLQVWCQIRKANAWNCTAAAFGLLDVDRFDALEKAVIDECDKIGIKFPKELTAGEAKLIRENHDAYHTMKPFIYFHERLCVAVTAGYADENVVYDTYGTLIRGYYKVLKAYIAAARAEDVPEAYQDFEEVTTRFEQRSLKRQKQTA
;
A
#
# COMPACT_ATOMS: atom_id res chain seq x y z
N MET A 1 -55.73 31.97 12.79
CA MET A 1 -54.29 32.21 12.91
C MET A 1 -53.97 33.44 12.08
N THR A 2 -53.50 34.51 12.72
CA THR A 2 -53.10 35.71 11.98
C THR A 2 -51.71 35.52 11.36
N LEU A 3 -51.41 36.27 10.30
CA LEU A 3 -50.11 36.19 9.62
C LEU A 3 -48.95 36.57 10.56
N GLU A 4 -49.23 37.47 11.52
CA GLU A 4 -48.31 37.95 12.54
C GLU A 4 -48.02 36.90 13.62
N GLU A 5 -49.02 36.13 14.07
CA GLU A 5 -48.83 35.00 14.98
C GLU A 5 -47.99 33.89 14.35
N PHE A 6 -48.23 33.59 13.07
CA PHE A 6 -47.46 32.60 12.32
C PHE A 6 -46.00 33.02 12.15
N SER A 7 -45.77 34.27 11.74
CA SER A 7 -44.43 34.82 11.52
C SER A 7 -43.60 34.88 12.80
N THR A 8 -44.22 35.24 13.93
CA THR A 8 -43.48 35.50 15.17
C THR A 8 -43.24 34.24 15.98
N ASN A 9 -44.19 33.29 15.99
CA ASN A 9 -44.13 32.13 16.89
C ASN A 9 -43.89 30.79 16.19
N TYR A 10 -44.33 30.60 14.94
CA TYR A 10 -44.28 29.30 14.28
C TYR A 10 -43.15 29.20 13.24
N ALA A 11 -42.93 30.28 12.47
CA ALA A 11 -41.85 30.32 11.48
C ALA A 11 -40.45 30.10 12.07
N PRO A 12 -40.06 30.69 13.23
CA PRO A 12 -38.74 30.47 13.82
C PRO A 12 -38.56 29.02 14.31
N THR A 13 -39.61 28.41 14.86
CA THR A 13 -39.57 27.02 15.30
C THR A 13 -39.41 26.06 14.12
N ILE A 14 -40.14 26.29 13.03
CA ILE A 14 -39.99 25.50 11.80
C ILE A 14 -38.58 25.67 11.23
N GLN A 15 -38.03 26.89 11.20
CA GLN A 15 -36.65 27.15 10.78
C GLN A 15 -35.62 26.44 11.66
N ALA A 16 -35.81 26.44 12.99
CA ALA A 16 -34.92 25.75 13.91
C ALA A 16 -34.95 24.23 13.70
N VAL A 17 -36.13 23.65 13.51
CA VAL A 17 -36.28 22.21 13.18
C VAL A 17 -35.62 21.89 11.84
N ALA A 18 -35.83 22.73 10.81
CA ALA A 18 -35.19 22.55 9.51
C ALA A 18 -33.66 22.63 9.59
N ALA A 19 -33.12 23.57 10.36
CA ALA A 19 -31.68 23.70 10.60
C ALA A 19 -31.10 22.49 11.34
N LEU A 20 -31.80 21.95 12.34
CA LEU A 20 -31.39 20.75 13.06
C LEU A 20 -31.39 19.52 12.15
N LEU A 21 -32.40 19.36 11.29
CA LEU A 21 -32.43 18.29 10.29
C LEU A 21 -31.30 18.43 9.27
N ALA A 22 -31.01 19.66 8.82
CA ALA A 22 -29.87 19.92 7.93
C ALA A 22 -28.54 19.55 8.59
N LEU A 23 -28.34 19.89 9.87
CA LEU A 23 -27.15 19.51 10.63
C LEU A 23 -27.05 17.98 10.80
N GLY A 24 -28.16 17.33 11.12
CA GLY A 24 -28.23 15.86 11.18
C GLY A 24 -27.86 15.20 9.86
N SER A 25 -28.33 15.77 8.74
CA SER A 25 -27.97 15.32 7.39
C SER A 25 -26.48 15.47 7.12
N LEU A 26 -25.86 16.59 7.51
CA LEU A 26 -24.41 16.78 7.36
C LEU A 26 -23.59 15.75 8.17
N LEU A 27 -24.00 15.49 9.41
CA LEU A 27 -23.38 14.45 10.25
C LEU A 27 -23.52 13.06 9.61
N GLN A 28 -24.68 12.75 9.04
CA GLN A 28 -24.90 11.50 8.33
C GLN A 28 -24.00 11.39 7.10
N VAL A 29 -23.88 12.44 6.28
CA VAL A 29 -22.99 12.47 5.10
C VAL A 29 -21.54 12.27 5.53
N TRP A 30 -21.10 12.94 6.60
CA TRP A 30 -19.75 12.75 7.15
C TRP A 30 -19.50 11.30 7.57
N CYS A 31 -20.45 10.68 8.28
CA CYS A 31 -20.37 9.27 8.64
C CYS A 31 -20.32 8.35 7.40
N GLN A 32 -21.10 8.65 6.36
CA GLN A 32 -21.09 7.89 5.11
C GLN A 32 -19.76 8.00 4.39
N ILE A 33 -19.17 9.20 4.31
CA ILE A 33 -17.84 9.42 3.72
C ILE A 33 -16.78 8.59 4.46
N ARG A 34 -16.81 8.57 5.80
CA ARG A 34 -15.86 7.76 6.58
C ARG A 34 -16.00 6.26 6.30
N LYS A 35 -17.24 5.76 6.25
CA LYS A 35 -17.50 4.35 5.93
C LYS A 35 -17.09 4.01 4.50
N ALA A 36 -17.42 4.87 3.55
CA ALA A 36 -17.03 4.70 2.15
C ALA A 36 -15.50 4.70 1.99
N ASN A 37 -14.80 5.60 2.68
CA ASN A 37 -13.35 5.62 2.66
C ASN A 37 -12.74 4.33 3.23
N ALA A 38 -13.24 3.85 4.38
CA ALA A 38 -12.79 2.59 4.96
C ALA A 38 -13.00 1.41 4.00
N TRP A 39 -14.18 1.33 3.38
CA TRP A 39 -14.47 0.31 2.37
C TRP A 39 -13.55 0.42 1.15
N ASN A 40 -13.33 1.64 0.66
CA ASN A 40 -12.44 1.87 -0.48
C ASN A 40 -10.99 1.49 -0.16
N CYS A 41 -10.48 1.78 1.03
CA CYS A 41 -9.15 1.35 1.46
C CYS A 41 -9.02 -0.18 1.51
N THR A 42 -10.04 -0.88 1.99
CA THR A 42 -10.08 -2.36 1.98
C THR A 42 -10.16 -2.91 0.57
N ALA A 43 -11.05 -2.37 -0.27
CA ALA A 43 -11.19 -2.79 -1.66
C ALA A 43 -9.91 -2.53 -2.48
N ALA A 44 -9.26 -1.39 -2.26
CA ALA A 44 -7.98 -1.05 -2.87
C ALA A 44 -6.91 -2.05 -2.47
N ALA A 45 -6.83 -2.46 -1.20
CA ALA A 45 -5.87 -3.49 -0.77
C ALA A 45 -5.97 -4.76 -1.63
N PHE A 46 -7.18 -5.26 -1.90
CA PHE A 46 -7.38 -6.42 -2.78
C PHE A 46 -7.12 -6.14 -4.26
N GLY A 47 -7.39 -4.92 -4.73
CA GLY A 47 -7.19 -4.53 -6.12
C GLY A 47 -5.74 -4.17 -6.49
N LEU A 48 -4.83 -4.08 -5.52
CA LEU A 48 -3.44 -3.74 -5.79
C LEU A 48 -2.59 -4.94 -6.25
N LEU A 49 -3.00 -6.17 -5.93
CA LEU A 49 -2.31 -7.37 -6.40
C LEU A 49 -2.95 -7.90 -7.69
N ASP A 50 -2.33 -7.58 -8.81
CA ASP A 50 -2.59 -8.23 -10.09
C ASP A 50 -1.69 -9.48 -10.20
N VAL A 51 -2.25 -10.64 -9.84
CA VAL A 51 -1.51 -11.92 -9.74
C VAL A 51 -0.92 -12.32 -11.09
N ASP A 52 -1.69 -12.23 -12.17
CA ASP A 52 -1.24 -12.62 -13.51
C ASP A 52 -0.07 -11.74 -13.96
N ARG A 53 -0.17 -10.42 -13.70
CA ARG A 53 0.93 -9.49 -13.99
C ARG A 53 2.14 -9.74 -13.11
N PHE A 54 1.94 -10.07 -11.84
CA PHE A 54 3.02 -10.39 -10.90
C PHE A 54 3.79 -11.62 -11.38
N ASP A 55 3.09 -12.71 -11.70
CA ASP A 55 3.70 -13.96 -12.18
C ASP A 55 4.47 -13.74 -13.48
N ALA A 56 3.93 -12.91 -14.39
CA ALA A 56 4.62 -12.55 -15.63
C ALA A 56 5.91 -11.74 -15.37
N LEU A 57 5.88 -10.80 -14.43
CA LEU A 57 7.06 -10.02 -14.04
C LEU A 57 8.10 -10.89 -13.34
N GLU A 58 7.68 -11.75 -12.41
CA GLU A 58 8.59 -12.67 -11.72
C GLU A 58 9.28 -13.59 -12.72
N LYS A 59 8.51 -14.21 -13.63
CA LYS A 59 9.08 -15.07 -14.67
C LYS A 59 10.07 -14.34 -15.56
N ALA A 60 9.75 -13.12 -15.99
CA ALA A 60 10.67 -12.31 -16.78
C ALA A 60 11.97 -12.01 -16.03
N VAL A 61 11.89 -11.70 -14.72
CA VAL A 61 13.07 -11.50 -13.88
C VAL A 61 13.90 -12.77 -13.77
N ILE A 62 13.27 -13.92 -13.58
CA ILE A 62 13.96 -15.23 -13.54
C ILE A 62 14.69 -15.46 -14.86
N ASP A 63 13.99 -15.31 -15.99
CA ASP A 63 14.55 -15.57 -17.32
C ASP A 63 15.76 -14.65 -17.63
N GLU A 64 15.70 -13.37 -17.26
CA GLU A 64 16.85 -12.45 -17.45
C GLU A 64 17.98 -12.70 -16.45
N CYS A 65 17.68 -13.03 -15.19
CA CYS A 65 18.70 -13.35 -14.19
C CYS A 65 19.46 -14.64 -14.55
N ASP A 66 18.76 -15.65 -15.07
CA ASP A 66 19.38 -16.91 -15.49
C ASP A 66 20.38 -16.70 -16.64
N LYS A 67 20.09 -15.79 -17.58
CA LYS A 67 21.03 -15.44 -18.68
C LYS A 67 22.34 -14.84 -18.18
N ILE A 68 22.33 -14.14 -17.05
CA ILE A 68 23.52 -13.57 -16.42
C ILE A 68 24.09 -14.45 -15.29
N GLY A 69 23.59 -15.68 -15.17
CA GLY A 69 24.10 -16.69 -14.22
C GLY A 69 23.63 -16.52 -12.77
N ILE A 70 22.56 -15.76 -12.55
CA ILE A 70 21.97 -15.52 -11.22
C ILE A 70 20.68 -16.33 -11.09
N LYS A 71 20.64 -17.27 -10.15
CA LYS A 71 19.40 -18.00 -9.84
C LYS A 71 18.47 -17.14 -9.00
N PHE A 72 17.30 -16.79 -9.54
CA PHE A 72 16.25 -16.05 -8.85
C PHE A 72 15.01 -16.95 -8.61
N PRO A 73 14.24 -16.81 -7.52
CA PRO A 73 14.46 -15.94 -6.35
C PRO A 73 15.43 -16.56 -5.33
N LYS A 74 16.43 -15.79 -4.91
CA LYS A 74 17.28 -16.06 -3.74
C LYS A 74 17.78 -14.73 -3.17
N GLU A 75 18.27 -14.72 -1.93
CA GLU A 75 18.96 -13.53 -1.41
C GLU A 75 20.13 -13.13 -2.33
N LEU A 76 20.02 -11.95 -2.92
CA LEU A 76 21.03 -11.41 -3.82
C LEU A 76 22.24 -10.94 -3.01
N THR A 77 23.43 -11.26 -3.49
CA THR A 77 24.67 -10.66 -2.99
C THR A 77 24.86 -9.26 -3.58
N ALA A 78 25.75 -8.44 -2.98
CA ALA A 78 26.06 -7.12 -3.52
C ALA A 78 26.65 -7.18 -4.95
N GLY A 79 27.45 -8.20 -5.26
CA GLY A 79 27.99 -8.41 -6.61
C GLY A 79 26.92 -8.76 -7.63
N GLU A 80 25.98 -9.63 -7.28
CA GLU A 80 24.84 -10.00 -8.14
C GLU A 80 23.89 -8.82 -8.35
N ALA A 81 23.58 -8.07 -7.28
CA ALA A 81 22.79 -6.85 -7.36
C ALA A 81 23.42 -5.83 -8.32
N LYS A 82 24.73 -5.64 -8.24
CA LYS A 82 25.47 -4.76 -9.15
C LYS A 82 25.44 -5.29 -10.58
N LEU A 83 25.64 -6.60 -10.79
CA LEU A 83 25.58 -7.22 -12.11
C LEU A 83 24.20 -7.04 -12.77
N ILE A 84 23.11 -7.18 -12.01
CA ILE A 84 21.74 -6.92 -12.49
C ILE A 84 21.58 -5.47 -12.93
N ARG A 85 22.15 -4.51 -12.19
CA ARG A 85 22.06 -3.08 -12.52
C ARG A 85 22.91 -2.68 -13.71
N GLU A 86 24.07 -3.31 -13.90
CA GLU A 86 24.97 -3.06 -15.03
C GLU A 86 24.49 -3.73 -16.33
N ASN A 87 23.71 -4.81 -16.23
CA ASN A 87 23.09 -5.45 -17.38
C ASN A 87 21.79 -4.73 -17.78
N HIS A 88 21.73 -4.19 -19.00
CA HIS A 88 20.59 -3.42 -19.49
C HIS A 88 19.25 -4.17 -19.37
N ASP A 89 19.18 -5.41 -19.85
CA ASP A 89 17.92 -6.16 -19.93
C ASP A 89 17.46 -6.63 -18.55
N ALA A 90 18.39 -7.09 -17.71
CA ALA A 90 18.10 -7.47 -16.33
C ALA A 90 17.66 -6.26 -15.49
N TYR A 91 18.32 -5.11 -15.63
CA TYR A 91 17.93 -3.86 -14.95
C TYR A 91 16.51 -3.43 -15.35
N HIS A 92 16.23 -3.38 -16.65
CA HIS A 92 14.93 -2.94 -17.16
C HIS A 92 13.79 -3.92 -16.84
N THR A 93 14.11 -5.18 -16.56
CA THR A 93 13.12 -6.19 -16.13
C THR A 93 12.94 -6.22 -14.61
N MET A 94 14.02 -6.08 -13.85
CA MET A 94 13.99 -6.02 -12.37
C MET A 94 13.28 -4.76 -11.87
N LYS A 95 13.45 -3.64 -12.55
CA LYS A 95 12.88 -2.34 -12.14
C LYS A 95 11.34 -2.35 -12.02
N PRO A 96 10.56 -2.78 -13.03
CA PRO A 96 9.11 -2.96 -12.88
C PRO A 96 8.71 -3.95 -11.78
N PHE A 97 9.49 -5.02 -11.59
CA PHE A 97 9.21 -6.03 -10.58
C PHE A 97 9.34 -5.48 -9.15
N ILE A 98 10.41 -4.74 -8.85
CA ILE A 98 10.55 -4.09 -7.54
C ILE A 98 9.52 -2.96 -7.36
N TYR A 99 9.19 -2.20 -8.42
CA TYR A 99 8.16 -1.17 -8.34
C TYR A 99 6.77 -1.72 -8.03
N PHE A 100 6.47 -2.95 -8.42
CA PHE A 100 5.23 -3.61 -8.02
C PHE A 100 5.12 -3.71 -6.49
N HIS A 101 6.21 -4.10 -5.81
CA HIS A 101 6.28 -4.21 -4.35
C HIS A 101 6.28 -2.85 -3.67
N GLU A 102 7.06 -1.90 -4.22
CA GLU A 102 7.11 -0.53 -3.72
C GLU A 102 5.73 0.11 -3.78
N ARG A 103 4.99 -0.04 -4.89
CA ARG A 103 3.66 0.54 -5.04
C ARG A 103 2.66 0.00 -4.00
N LEU A 104 2.73 -1.29 -3.66
CA LEU A 104 1.94 -1.86 -2.58
C LEU A 104 2.25 -1.17 -1.24
N CYS A 105 3.53 -0.94 -0.97
CA CYS A 105 3.98 -0.33 0.27
C CYS A 105 3.66 1.17 0.34
N VAL A 106 3.79 1.91 -0.77
CA VAL A 106 3.37 3.30 -0.91
C VAL A 106 1.87 3.44 -0.67
N ALA A 107 1.05 2.51 -1.17
CA ALA A 107 -0.39 2.55 -0.94
C ALA A 107 -0.73 2.39 0.56
N VAL A 108 0.06 1.60 1.29
CA VAL A 108 -0.07 1.46 2.75
C VAL A 108 0.39 2.74 3.46
N THR A 109 1.57 3.28 3.14
CA THR A 109 2.12 4.46 3.82
C THR A 109 1.29 5.72 3.56
N ALA A 110 0.73 5.86 2.36
CA ALA A 110 -0.18 6.95 2.01
C ALA A 110 -1.62 6.76 2.53
N GLY A 111 -1.94 5.61 3.14
CA GLY A 111 -3.28 5.32 3.68
C GLY A 111 -4.35 5.02 2.61
N TYR A 112 -3.94 4.74 1.37
CA TYR A 112 -4.84 4.31 0.31
C TYR A 112 -5.25 2.83 0.44
N ALA A 113 -4.45 2.03 1.12
CA ALA A 113 -4.73 0.63 1.43
C ALA A 113 -4.72 0.41 2.95
N ASP A 114 -5.65 -0.42 3.44
CA ASP A 114 -5.67 -0.80 4.85
C ASP A 114 -4.46 -1.69 5.20
N GLU A 115 -3.61 -1.22 6.11
CA GLU A 115 -2.38 -1.91 6.50
C GLU A 115 -2.64 -3.31 7.09
N ASN A 116 -3.74 -3.52 7.81
CA ASN A 116 -4.05 -4.83 8.39
C ASN A 116 -4.41 -5.84 7.30
N VAL A 117 -5.24 -5.42 6.35
CA VAL A 117 -5.63 -6.24 5.21
C VAL A 117 -4.41 -6.59 4.36
N VAL A 118 -3.54 -5.62 4.07
CA VAL A 118 -2.30 -5.86 3.32
C VAL A 118 -1.35 -6.78 4.09
N TYR A 119 -1.20 -6.60 5.41
CA TYR A 119 -0.37 -7.48 6.24
C TYR A 119 -0.87 -8.93 6.21
N ASP A 120 -2.17 -9.14 6.44
CA ASP A 120 -2.73 -10.49 6.53
C ASP A 120 -2.78 -11.19 5.16
N THR A 121 -2.88 -10.44 4.05
CA THR A 121 -2.97 -10.99 2.68
C THR A 121 -1.61 -11.13 2.00
N TYR A 122 -0.76 -10.11 2.09
CA TYR A 122 0.50 -10.00 1.33
C TYR A 122 1.75 -9.87 2.19
N GLY A 123 1.61 -9.83 3.52
CA GLY A 123 2.74 -9.59 4.41
C GLY A 123 3.87 -10.62 4.31
N THR A 124 3.56 -11.87 3.96
CA THR A 124 4.59 -12.90 3.68
C THR A 124 5.33 -12.62 2.38
N LEU A 125 4.61 -12.24 1.31
CA LEU A 125 5.19 -11.91 0.01
C LEU A 125 6.12 -10.69 0.12
N ILE A 126 5.63 -9.60 0.71
CA ILE A 126 6.39 -8.35 0.93
C ILE A 126 7.70 -8.65 1.69
N ARG A 127 7.61 -9.34 2.83
CA ARG A 127 8.80 -9.68 3.63
C ARG A 127 9.75 -10.64 2.90
N GLY A 128 9.21 -11.60 2.14
CA GLY A 128 10.00 -12.56 1.38
C GLY A 128 10.85 -11.87 0.31
N TYR A 129 10.22 -11.07 -0.54
CA TYR A 129 10.94 -10.39 -1.63
C TYR A 129 11.82 -9.25 -1.14
N TYR A 130 11.50 -8.58 -0.03
CA TYR A 130 12.41 -7.59 0.53
C TYR A 130 13.76 -8.22 0.90
N LYS A 131 13.76 -9.43 1.47
CA LYS A 131 15.01 -10.16 1.77
C LYS A 131 15.79 -10.51 0.51
N VAL A 132 15.08 -11.01 -0.51
CA VAL A 132 15.65 -11.32 -1.83
C VAL A 132 16.31 -10.09 -2.46
N LEU A 133 15.63 -8.95 -2.41
CA LEU A 133 16.01 -7.72 -3.12
C LEU A 133 16.86 -6.75 -2.28
N LYS A 134 17.18 -7.07 -1.02
CA LYS A 134 17.85 -6.14 -0.10
C LYS A 134 19.15 -5.57 -0.66
N ALA A 135 20.00 -6.42 -1.24
CA ALA A 135 21.25 -5.98 -1.85
C ALA A 135 21.02 -5.12 -3.11
N TYR A 136 19.98 -5.42 -3.89
CA TYR A 136 19.59 -4.62 -5.05
C TYR A 136 19.12 -3.21 -4.65
N ILE A 137 18.30 -3.11 -3.60
CA ILE A 137 17.87 -1.81 -3.03
C ILE A 137 19.09 -1.01 -2.56
N ALA A 138 20.02 -1.65 -1.85
CA ALA A 138 21.23 -0.99 -1.39
C ALA A 138 22.09 -0.47 -2.56
N ALA A 139 22.26 -1.26 -3.62
CA ALA A 139 22.96 -0.83 -4.83
C ALA A 139 22.24 0.33 -5.53
N ALA A 140 20.91 0.29 -5.63
CA ALA A 140 20.12 1.39 -6.18
C ALA A 140 20.26 2.70 -5.40
N ARG A 141 20.34 2.64 -4.06
CA ARG A 141 20.53 3.85 -3.24
C ARG A 141 21.94 4.43 -3.35
N ALA A 142 22.93 3.59 -3.59
CA ALA A 142 24.30 4.04 -3.77
C ALA A 142 24.52 4.74 -5.12
N GLU A 143 23.78 4.35 -6.16
CA GLU A 143 23.98 4.82 -7.53
C GLU A 143 22.94 5.84 -8.02
N ASP A 144 21.66 5.71 -7.62
CA ASP A 144 20.56 6.50 -8.15
C ASP A 144 20.05 7.56 -7.16
N VAL A 145 19.28 7.13 -6.15
CA VAL A 145 18.54 8.01 -5.22
C VAL A 145 18.62 7.42 -3.81
N PRO A 146 19.09 8.17 -2.80
CA PRO A 146 19.21 7.67 -1.43
C PRO A 146 17.92 7.07 -0.84
N GLU A 147 16.77 7.63 -1.22
CA GLU A 147 15.45 7.20 -0.76
C GLU A 147 14.82 6.10 -1.63
N ALA A 148 15.56 5.51 -2.58
CA ALA A 148 15.01 4.47 -3.45
C ALA A 148 14.43 3.31 -2.65
N TYR A 149 13.15 2.99 -2.89
CA TYR A 149 12.42 1.88 -2.27
C TYR A 149 12.31 1.99 -0.74
N GLN A 150 12.24 3.22 -0.22
CA GLN A 150 12.13 3.47 1.22
C GLN A 150 10.81 2.93 1.80
N ASP A 151 9.69 3.09 1.10
CA ASP A 151 8.38 2.63 1.58
C ASP A 151 8.36 1.09 1.70
N PHE A 152 8.99 0.37 0.76
CA PHE A 152 9.12 -1.08 0.85
C PHE A 152 9.91 -1.53 2.08
N GLU A 153 11.02 -0.86 2.42
CA GLU A 153 11.78 -1.15 3.65
C GLU A 153 10.97 -0.83 4.92
N GLU A 154 10.32 0.33 4.95
CA GLU A 154 9.56 0.79 6.11
C GLU A 154 8.40 -0.15 6.44
N VAL A 155 7.57 -0.45 5.43
CA VAL A 155 6.44 -1.37 5.58
C VAL A 155 6.91 -2.77 5.94
N THR A 156 7.96 -3.26 5.30
CA THR A 156 8.53 -4.57 5.64
C THR A 156 8.98 -4.62 7.09
N THR A 157 9.68 -3.59 7.57
CA THR A 157 10.14 -3.50 8.97
C THR A 157 8.97 -3.54 9.95
N ARG A 158 7.91 -2.76 9.69
CA ARG A 158 6.68 -2.81 10.51
C ARG A 158 6.08 -4.21 10.53
N PHE A 159 6.04 -4.88 9.37
CA PHE A 159 5.45 -6.21 9.23
C PHE A 159 6.29 -7.28 9.95
N GLU A 160 7.62 -7.20 9.89
CA GLU A 160 8.51 -8.09 10.65
C GLU A 160 8.31 -7.93 12.15
N GLN A 161 8.27 -6.70 12.66
CA GLN A 161 8.01 -6.43 14.08
C GLN A 161 6.65 -6.98 14.53
N ARG A 162 5.60 -6.81 13.73
CA ARG A 162 4.26 -7.34 14.00
C ARG A 162 4.26 -8.86 14.04
N SER A 163 4.96 -9.51 13.10
CA SER A 163 5.09 -10.97 13.07
C SER A 163 5.80 -11.52 14.30
N LEU A 164 6.90 -10.88 14.72
CA LEU A 164 7.64 -11.28 15.94
C LEU A 164 6.76 -11.13 17.20
N LYS A 165 5.94 -10.09 17.28
CA LYS A 165 4.97 -9.92 18.38
C LYS A 165 3.91 -11.03 18.38
N ARG A 166 3.34 -11.39 17.23
CA ARG A 166 2.35 -12.49 17.12
C ARG A 166 2.94 -13.84 17.50
N GLN A 167 4.18 -14.13 17.10
CA GLN A 167 4.87 -15.38 17.46
C GLN A 167 5.10 -15.51 18.97
N LYS A 168 5.49 -14.43 19.65
CA LYS A 168 5.67 -14.42 21.11
C LYS A 168 4.37 -14.58 21.91
N GLN A 169 3.22 -14.29 21.30
CA GLN A 169 1.91 -14.44 21.94
C GLN A 169 1.31 -15.84 21.76
N THR A 170 1.86 -16.62 20.82
CA THR A 170 1.37 -17.97 20.46
C THR A 170 2.32 -19.09 20.93
N ALA A 171 3.49 -18.72 21.47
CA ALA A 171 4.46 -19.60 22.12
C ALA A 171 4.29 -19.55 23.64
#